data_AF-A0A958YHE8-F1
#
_entry.id   AF-A0A958YHE8-F1
#
_cell.length_a   1.000
_cell.length_b   1.000
_cell.length_c   1.000
_cell.angle_alpha   90.00
_cell.angle_beta   90.00
_cell.angle_gamma   90.00
#
_symmetry.space_group_name_H-M   'P 1'
#
loop_
_entity.id
_entity.type
_entity.pdbx_description
1 polymer ?
#
loop_
_entity_poly.entity_id
_entity_poly.type
_entity_poly.pdbx_seq_one_letter_code
_entity_poly.pdbx_strand_id
1 'polypeptide(L)'
;MNKLNIKNICVLDTSIATANVGDEIIMDAVNRELYKTFPEGRFLRIPTHERIYKASISYIRKSDYTLLGGSNILSSEMNKYRQWKIALPKALLIKKKVITMGVGWREYQTPANGYTRKLLSLLLNDQYLHSVRDSYTENYLKEIGIHNVINTSCPTMWELTPAHCEKISRNPSDTVVFTLTDYKEEVPADTLMVNTLLDNFKNVYFWVQGKNDLPYLKKLDLPEASRIQIIPPSLRAYDAFLDNNDTDYVGTRLHGGIRALQKKKRSLIVGIDNRAIEKKKDFNVPVLERAHISALKSTIQSSFSTQINLPMEKINTWKQQFV
;
A
#
# COMPACT_ATOMS: atom_id res chain seq x y z
N MET A 1 25.43 34.41 -2.05
CA MET A 1 24.04 34.40 -1.53
C MET A 1 23.24 33.36 -2.29
N ASN A 2 23.13 32.13 -1.80
CA ASN A 2 22.21 31.15 -2.39
C ASN A 2 20.79 31.56 -1.99
N LYS A 3 19.96 31.97 -2.95
CA LYS A 3 18.54 32.18 -2.69
C LYS A 3 17.97 30.86 -2.16
N LEU A 4 17.48 30.86 -0.92
CA LEU A 4 16.59 29.85 -0.36
C LEU A 4 15.36 29.74 -1.27
N ASN A 5 15.43 28.87 -2.29
CA ASN A 5 14.34 28.68 -3.24
C ASN A 5 13.46 27.53 -2.74
N ILE A 6 12.40 27.88 -2.00
CA ILE A 6 11.39 26.93 -1.52
C ILE A 6 10.70 26.27 -2.72
N LYS A 7 10.87 24.95 -2.85
CA LYS A 7 10.21 24.15 -3.89
C LYS A 7 8.74 23.92 -3.55
N ASN A 8 7.85 24.13 -4.51
CA ASN A 8 6.44 23.82 -4.37
C ASN A 8 6.18 22.38 -4.83
N ILE A 9 5.79 21.53 -3.90
CA ILE A 9 5.57 20.09 -4.10
C ILE A 9 4.05 19.83 -4.07
N CYS A 10 3.53 19.32 -5.18
CA CYS A 10 2.14 18.85 -5.25
C CYS A 10 2.10 17.33 -5.04
N VAL A 11 1.32 16.85 -4.08
CA VAL A 11 1.11 15.43 -3.81
C VAL A 11 -0.30 15.06 -4.24
N LEU A 12 -0.40 14.13 -5.20
CA LEU A 12 -1.66 13.51 -5.57
C LEU A 12 -1.92 12.38 -4.57
N ASP A 13 -2.93 12.61 -3.73
CA ASP A 13 -3.14 11.91 -2.48
C ASP A 13 -4.27 10.89 -2.58
N THR A 14 -3.94 9.62 -2.28
CA THR A 14 -4.88 8.51 -2.36
C THR A 14 -5.70 8.31 -1.08
N SER A 15 -5.29 8.90 0.05
CA SER A 15 -5.98 8.76 1.34
C SER A 15 -7.08 9.79 1.55
N ILE A 16 -7.21 10.80 0.68
CA ILE A 16 -8.29 11.79 0.74
C ILE A 16 -9.50 11.27 -0.06
N ALA A 17 -10.69 11.35 0.55
CA ALA A 17 -11.96 10.89 -0.02
C ALA A 17 -12.01 9.40 -0.39
N THR A 18 -11.39 8.56 0.46
CA THR A 18 -11.44 7.09 0.40
C THR A 18 -12.13 6.52 1.64
N ALA A 19 -12.71 5.32 1.51
CA ALA A 19 -13.28 4.56 2.62
C ALA A 19 -12.35 3.43 3.10
N ASN A 20 -11.11 3.41 2.61
CA ASN A 20 -10.12 2.37 2.89
C ASN A 20 -8.96 2.95 3.71
N VAL A 21 -8.91 2.61 4.99
CA VAL A 21 -7.84 3.05 5.91
C VAL A 21 -6.45 2.59 5.45
N GLY A 22 -6.36 1.53 4.64
CA GLY A 22 -5.11 1.09 4.05
C GLY A 22 -4.39 2.14 3.20
N ASP A 23 -5.14 3.07 2.57
CA ASP A 23 -4.54 4.17 1.80
C ASP A 23 -3.90 5.23 2.72
N GLU A 24 -4.39 5.39 3.97
CA GLU A 24 -3.77 6.26 4.97
C GLU A 24 -2.38 5.77 5.36
N ILE A 25 -2.19 4.45 5.54
CA ILE A 25 -0.87 3.85 5.83
C ILE A 25 0.12 4.17 4.69
N ILE A 26 -0.35 4.08 3.44
CA ILE A 26 0.49 4.37 2.27
C ILE A 26 0.87 5.85 2.26
N MET A 27 -0.10 6.75 2.45
CA MET A 27 0.16 8.18 2.40
C MET A 27 0.96 8.70 3.60
N ASP A 28 0.83 8.08 4.77
CA ASP A 28 1.72 8.32 5.92
C ASP A 28 3.18 8.08 5.53
N ALA A 29 3.46 6.93 4.92
CA ALA A 29 4.81 6.59 4.46
C ALA A 29 5.28 7.47 3.29
N VAL A 30 4.43 7.76 2.31
CA VAL A 30 4.75 8.66 1.21
C VAL A 30 5.14 10.04 1.74
N ASN A 31 4.32 10.63 2.62
CA ASN A 31 4.57 11.95 3.17
C ASN A 31 5.87 11.98 3.98
N ARG A 32 6.11 10.97 4.84
CA ARG A 32 7.36 10.85 5.60
C ARG A 32 8.60 10.87 4.68
N GLU A 33 8.58 10.09 3.60
CA GLU A 33 9.73 10.00 2.69
C GLU A 33 9.88 11.24 1.80
N LEU A 34 8.78 11.90 1.44
CA LEU A 34 8.82 13.17 0.72
C LEU A 34 9.32 14.32 1.60
N TYR A 35 8.97 14.38 2.89
CA TYR A 35 9.51 15.38 3.81
C TYR A 35 11.02 15.21 4.02
N LYS A 36 11.54 13.97 4.01
CA LYS A 36 12.99 13.73 4.00
C LYS A 36 13.65 14.18 2.70
N THR A 37 12.96 13.99 1.57
CA THR A 37 13.48 14.37 0.23
C THR A 37 13.45 15.88 0.00
N PHE A 38 12.42 16.56 0.51
CA PHE A 38 12.21 18.01 0.36
C PHE A 38 12.02 18.66 1.74
N PRO A 39 13.08 18.77 2.57
CA PRO A 39 12.98 19.29 3.93
C PRO A 39 12.45 20.74 3.98
N GLU A 40 12.85 21.56 3.00
CA GLU A 40 12.41 22.96 2.84
C GLU A 40 11.24 23.10 1.84
N GLY A 41 10.58 22.00 1.50
CA GLY A 41 9.50 21.96 0.51
C GLY A 41 8.19 22.53 1.04
N ARG A 42 7.46 23.27 0.21
CA ARG A 42 6.06 23.62 0.47
C ARG A 42 5.14 22.56 -0.14
N PHE A 43 4.34 21.90 0.67
CA PHE A 43 3.47 20.80 0.23
C PHE A 43 2.02 21.22 0.05
N LEU A 44 1.44 20.83 -1.08
CA LEU A 44 0.00 20.87 -1.35
C LEU A 44 -0.50 19.46 -1.66
N ARG A 45 -1.62 19.05 -1.07
CA ARG A 45 -2.24 17.74 -1.30
C ARG A 45 -3.52 17.89 -2.14
N ILE A 46 -3.68 17.05 -3.15
CA ILE A 46 -4.86 17.02 -4.04
C ILE A 46 -5.41 15.59 -4.07
N PRO A 47 -6.70 15.35 -3.77
CA PRO A 47 -7.28 14.01 -3.81
C PRO A 47 -7.24 13.40 -5.21
N THR A 48 -6.94 12.10 -5.30
CA THR A 48 -7.07 11.33 -6.55
C THR A 48 -8.48 10.78 -6.76
N HIS A 49 -9.20 10.51 -5.66
CA HIS A 49 -10.54 9.92 -5.64
C HIS A 49 -11.66 10.92 -5.95
N GLU A 50 -11.32 12.19 -6.16
CA GLU A 50 -12.26 13.24 -6.57
C GLU A 50 -11.94 13.78 -7.96
N ARG A 51 -12.95 14.39 -8.59
CA ARG A 51 -12.76 15.04 -9.90
C ARG A 51 -11.83 16.24 -9.74
N ILE A 52 -10.82 16.31 -10.59
CA ILE A 52 -9.86 17.43 -10.59
C ILE A 52 -10.47 18.66 -11.28
N TYR A 53 -10.53 19.79 -10.56
CA TYR A 53 -11.05 21.07 -11.05
C TYR A 53 -9.93 22.02 -11.52
N LYS A 54 -10.30 23.17 -12.10
CA LYS A 54 -9.36 24.15 -12.69
C LYS A 54 -8.29 24.63 -11.69
N ALA A 55 -8.66 24.86 -10.43
CA ALA A 55 -7.72 25.28 -9.39
C ALA A 55 -6.64 24.22 -9.13
N SER A 56 -7.05 22.95 -8.96
CA SER A 56 -6.14 21.81 -8.79
C SER A 56 -5.17 21.65 -9.97
N ILE A 57 -5.66 21.80 -11.21
CA ILE A 57 -4.80 21.77 -12.41
C ILE A 57 -3.79 22.92 -12.40
N SER A 58 -4.21 24.12 -11.98
CA SER A 58 -3.32 25.28 -11.86
C SER A 58 -2.19 25.00 -10.87
N TYR A 59 -2.51 24.43 -9.70
CA TYR A 59 -1.51 24.06 -8.71
C TYR A 59 -0.53 22.98 -9.22
N ILE A 60 -1.05 21.92 -9.86
CA ILE A 60 -0.21 20.87 -10.48
C ILE A 60 0.76 21.50 -11.48
N ARG A 61 0.28 22.37 -12.37
CA ARG A 61 1.12 23.00 -13.40
C ARG A 61 2.19 23.94 -12.81
N LYS A 62 1.85 24.66 -11.74
CA LYS A 62 2.74 25.63 -11.08
C LYS A 62 3.72 24.98 -10.10
N SER A 63 3.47 23.76 -9.66
CA SER A 63 4.40 23.02 -8.80
C SER A 63 5.71 22.71 -9.53
N ASP A 64 6.82 22.72 -8.78
CA ASP A 64 8.11 22.25 -9.25
C ASP A 64 8.02 20.74 -9.53
N TYR A 65 7.43 20.00 -8.59
CA TYR A 65 7.22 18.56 -8.70
C TYR A 65 5.78 18.18 -8.36
N THR A 66 5.17 17.31 -9.17
CA THR A 66 3.88 16.66 -8.84
C THR A 66 4.09 15.17 -8.66
N LEU A 67 3.88 14.67 -7.44
CA LEU A 67 4.16 13.30 -7.03
C LEU A 67 2.84 12.54 -6.86
N LEU A 68 2.68 11.43 -7.58
CA LEU A 68 1.59 10.48 -7.38
C LEU A 68 2.01 9.41 -6.37
N GLY A 69 1.50 9.54 -5.15
CA GLY A 69 1.78 8.63 -4.04
C GLY A 69 0.92 7.37 -4.09
N GLY A 70 1.53 6.25 -4.43
CA GLY A 70 1.04 4.91 -4.12
C GLY A 70 -0.40 4.53 -4.50
N SER A 71 -0.84 3.49 -3.78
CA SER A 71 -1.96 2.55 -3.95
C SER A 71 -2.08 1.85 -5.33
N ASN A 72 -3.17 1.10 -5.53
CA ASN A 72 -3.54 0.37 -6.76
C ASN A 72 -4.06 1.31 -7.86
N ILE A 73 -3.43 2.46 -8.03
CA ILE A 73 -4.03 3.55 -8.79
C ILE A 73 -4.01 3.33 -10.32
N LEU A 74 -3.17 2.43 -10.81
CA LEU A 74 -3.06 2.09 -12.23
C LEU A 74 -3.94 0.87 -12.58
N SER A 75 -4.51 0.86 -13.78
CA SER A 75 -5.39 -0.21 -14.27
C SER A 75 -5.41 -0.21 -15.81
N SER A 76 -5.66 -1.36 -16.43
CA SER A 76 -5.80 -1.50 -17.88
C SER A 76 -7.00 -0.73 -18.44
N GLU A 77 -8.01 -0.45 -17.63
CA GLU A 77 -9.24 0.24 -18.03
C GLU A 77 -9.53 1.48 -17.15
N MET A 78 -8.63 2.47 -17.15
CA MET A 78 -8.78 3.71 -16.36
C MET A 78 -9.97 4.58 -16.80
N ASN A 79 -10.59 4.32 -17.94
CA ASN A 79 -11.87 4.94 -18.32
C ASN A 79 -13.06 4.38 -17.53
N LYS A 80 -12.99 3.13 -17.06
CA LYS A 80 -14.04 2.44 -16.29
C LYS A 80 -13.76 2.49 -14.79
N TYR A 81 -12.58 2.03 -14.39
CA TYR A 81 -12.16 1.98 -12.99
C TYR A 81 -11.29 3.20 -12.65
N ARG A 82 -11.81 4.10 -11.81
CA ARG A 82 -11.18 5.41 -11.53
C ARG A 82 -10.88 5.60 -10.05
N GLN A 83 -9.83 4.94 -9.56
CA GLN A 83 -9.16 5.40 -8.32
C GLN A 83 -8.48 6.76 -8.54
N TRP A 84 -8.01 7.00 -9.77
CA TRP A 84 -7.62 8.32 -10.24
C TRP A 84 -8.71 8.92 -11.13
N LYS A 85 -9.51 9.85 -10.60
CA LYS A 85 -10.62 10.48 -11.33
C LYS A 85 -10.15 11.62 -12.23
N ILE A 86 -9.39 11.26 -13.26
CA ILE A 86 -8.93 12.16 -14.32
C ILE A 86 -9.34 11.68 -15.71
N ALA A 87 -9.67 12.62 -16.59
CA ALA A 87 -10.03 12.35 -17.98
C ALA A 87 -9.05 13.00 -18.96
N LEU A 88 -8.98 12.49 -20.19
CA LEU A 88 -8.06 12.96 -21.24
C LEU A 88 -8.02 14.49 -21.43
N PRO A 89 -9.13 15.24 -21.48
CA PRO A 89 -9.08 16.70 -21.63
C PRO A 89 -8.33 17.39 -20.48
N LYS A 90 -8.43 16.88 -19.25
CA LYS A 90 -7.69 17.41 -18.11
C LYS A 90 -6.23 16.94 -18.11
N ALA A 91 -5.98 15.71 -18.55
CA ALA A 91 -4.62 15.21 -18.73
C ALA A 91 -3.82 16.04 -19.74
N LEU A 92 -4.46 16.47 -20.84
CA LEU A 92 -3.87 17.38 -21.82
C LEU A 92 -3.49 18.75 -21.22
N LEU A 93 -4.23 19.23 -20.22
CA LEU A 93 -3.91 20.48 -19.52
C LEU A 93 -2.77 20.32 -18.51
N ILE A 94 -2.65 19.15 -17.89
CA ILE A 94 -1.58 18.82 -16.94
C ILE A 94 -0.25 18.59 -17.68
N LYS A 95 -0.28 17.77 -18.74
CA LYS A 95 0.80 17.46 -19.69
C LYS A 95 2.17 17.19 -19.04
N LYS A 96 2.51 15.92 -18.87
CA LYS A 96 3.86 15.44 -18.49
C LYS A 96 4.36 15.96 -17.14
N LYS A 97 3.47 16.22 -16.17
CA LYS A 97 3.85 16.80 -14.87
C LYS A 97 3.95 15.79 -13.73
N VAL A 98 3.37 14.60 -13.89
CA VAL A 98 3.23 13.65 -12.78
C VAL A 98 4.44 12.72 -12.75
N ILE A 99 5.03 12.54 -11.58
CA ILE A 99 6.09 11.58 -11.27
C ILE A 99 5.51 10.60 -10.25
N THR A 100 5.72 9.31 -10.41
CA THR A 100 5.08 8.30 -9.53
C THR A 100 6.01 7.91 -8.40
N MET A 101 5.42 7.59 -7.25
CA MET A 101 6.11 7.09 -6.07
C MET A 101 5.37 5.86 -5.53
N GLY A 102 5.89 4.67 -5.80
CA GLY A 102 5.38 3.42 -5.27
C GLY A 102 3.98 3.04 -5.75
N VAL A 103 3.58 3.51 -6.94
CA VAL A 103 2.28 3.16 -7.52
C VAL A 103 2.28 1.71 -7.97
N GLY A 104 1.09 1.12 -8.08
CA GLY A 104 0.93 -0.24 -8.58
C GLY A 104 -0.22 -0.43 -9.54
N TRP A 105 -0.08 -1.42 -10.40
CA TRP A 105 -1.11 -1.93 -11.28
C TRP A 105 -2.09 -2.81 -10.49
N ARG A 106 -3.38 -2.54 -10.65
CA ARG A 106 -4.45 -3.27 -9.97
C ARG A 106 -4.62 -4.64 -10.60
N GLU A 107 -4.49 -5.68 -9.79
CA GLU A 107 -4.77 -7.08 -10.17
C GLU A 107 -3.95 -7.55 -11.38
N TYR A 108 -4.06 -8.83 -11.72
CA TYR A 108 -3.54 -9.32 -13.00
C TYR A 108 -4.58 -9.02 -14.07
N GLN A 109 -4.23 -8.16 -15.02
CA GLN A 109 -5.15 -7.66 -16.04
C GLN A 109 -4.64 -7.93 -17.46
N THR A 110 -5.58 -7.99 -18.40
CA THR A 110 -5.31 -7.99 -19.84
C THR A 110 -4.72 -6.65 -20.29
N PRO A 111 -3.95 -6.61 -21.39
CA PRO A 111 -3.20 -5.42 -21.83
C PRO A 111 -4.01 -4.13 -21.78
N ALA A 112 -3.38 -3.04 -21.33
CA ALA A 112 -4.03 -1.74 -21.19
C ALA A 112 -4.77 -1.31 -22.47
N ASN A 113 -5.98 -0.77 -22.34
CA ASN A 113 -6.68 -0.26 -23.51
C ASN A 113 -6.05 1.05 -24.03
N GLY A 114 -6.38 1.43 -25.26
CA GLY A 114 -5.84 2.65 -25.88
C GLY A 114 -6.09 3.92 -25.07
N TYR A 115 -7.20 3.98 -24.32
CA TYR A 115 -7.50 5.09 -23.42
C TYR A 115 -6.47 5.21 -22.30
N THR A 116 -6.21 4.12 -21.57
CA THR A 116 -5.22 4.07 -20.48
C THR A 116 -3.83 4.44 -20.99
N ARG A 117 -3.39 3.86 -22.12
CA ARG A 117 -2.09 4.18 -22.74
C ARG A 117 -1.97 5.67 -23.06
N LYS A 118 -3.01 6.26 -23.66
CA LYS A 118 -3.03 7.69 -23.98
C LYS A 118 -3.07 8.56 -22.71
N LEU A 119 -3.83 8.15 -21.71
CA LEU A 119 -3.95 8.89 -20.46
C LEU A 119 -2.60 8.95 -19.72
N LEU A 120 -1.96 7.80 -19.53
CA LEU A 120 -0.68 7.72 -18.82
C LEU A 120 0.43 8.43 -19.60
N SER A 121 0.51 8.25 -20.92
CA SER A 121 1.50 8.97 -21.74
C SER A 121 1.31 10.49 -21.71
N LEU A 122 0.10 11.00 -21.47
CA LEU A 122 -0.12 12.44 -21.31
C LEU A 122 0.21 12.96 -19.91
N LEU A 123 0.08 12.14 -18.87
CA LEU A 123 0.24 12.56 -17.48
C LEU A 123 1.67 12.41 -16.97
N LEU A 124 2.27 11.25 -17.23
CA LEU A 124 3.56 10.85 -16.69
C LEU A 124 4.69 11.63 -17.36
N ASN A 125 5.58 12.16 -16.54
CA ASN A 125 6.74 12.91 -16.96
C ASN A 125 7.72 12.04 -17.79
N ASP A 126 8.44 12.63 -18.74
CA ASP A 126 9.37 11.94 -19.64
C ASP A 126 10.85 12.15 -19.29
N GLN A 127 11.16 13.01 -18.31
CA GLN A 127 12.50 13.35 -17.86
C GLN A 127 12.89 12.69 -16.53
N TYR A 128 11.90 12.41 -15.67
CA TYR A 128 12.11 11.85 -14.34
C TYR A 128 11.82 10.35 -14.32
N LEU A 129 12.50 9.62 -13.42
CA LEU A 129 12.23 8.23 -13.11
C LEU A 129 10.92 8.08 -12.32
N HIS A 130 10.11 7.13 -12.77
CA HIS A 130 8.89 6.69 -12.14
C HIS A 130 9.16 5.55 -11.16
N SER A 131 8.76 5.74 -9.90
CA SER A 131 8.81 4.69 -8.90
C SER A 131 7.51 3.89 -8.90
N VAL A 132 7.65 2.57 -8.97
CA VAL A 132 6.57 1.59 -8.82
C VAL A 132 6.89 0.62 -7.70
N ARG A 133 5.87 -0.09 -7.21
CA ARG A 133 6.01 -0.90 -5.99
C ARG A 133 6.32 -2.39 -6.22
N ASP A 134 6.24 -2.86 -7.46
CA ASP A 134 6.43 -4.26 -7.81
C ASP A 134 6.85 -4.41 -9.28
N SER A 135 7.49 -5.55 -9.58
CA SER A 135 8.04 -5.88 -10.90
C SER A 135 6.93 -6.08 -11.93
N TYR A 136 5.75 -6.57 -11.51
CA TYR A 136 4.57 -6.64 -12.36
C TYR A 136 4.22 -5.27 -12.94
N THR A 137 4.09 -4.25 -12.08
CA THR A 137 3.79 -2.88 -12.52
C THR A 137 4.91 -2.29 -13.38
N GLU A 138 6.17 -2.55 -13.03
CA GLU A 138 7.33 -2.10 -13.81
C GLU A 138 7.26 -2.62 -15.26
N ASN A 139 7.05 -3.93 -15.41
CA ASN A 139 6.96 -4.57 -16.71
C ASN A 139 5.76 -4.06 -17.51
N TYR A 140 4.60 -3.92 -16.86
CA TYR A 140 3.38 -3.45 -17.52
C TYR A 140 3.50 -2.03 -18.07
N LEU A 141 4.17 -1.13 -17.33
CA LEU A 141 4.44 0.22 -17.82
C LEU A 141 5.40 0.22 -19.01
N LYS A 142 6.44 -0.62 -18.98
CA LYS A 142 7.37 -0.79 -20.11
C LYS A 142 6.65 -1.32 -21.36
N GLU A 143 5.75 -2.28 -21.22
CA GLU A 143 4.95 -2.83 -22.32
C GLU A 143 4.06 -1.79 -23.01
N ILE A 144 3.65 -0.74 -22.30
CA ILE A 144 2.85 0.35 -22.87
C ILE A 144 3.69 1.56 -23.31
N GLY A 145 5.02 1.41 -23.35
CA GLY A 145 5.97 2.41 -23.87
C GLY A 145 6.47 3.42 -22.84
N ILE A 146 6.33 3.15 -21.54
CA ILE A 146 6.86 4.00 -20.46
C ILE A 146 8.08 3.30 -19.86
N HIS A 147 9.27 3.69 -20.32
CA HIS A 147 10.52 3.00 -20.01
C HIS A 147 11.32 3.63 -18.86
N ASN A 148 11.05 4.89 -18.52
CA ASN A 148 11.65 5.60 -17.39
C ASN A 148 11.02 5.18 -16.06
N VAL A 149 10.94 3.88 -15.79
CA VAL A 149 10.28 3.29 -14.62
C VAL A 149 11.18 2.28 -13.92
N ILE A 150 11.17 2.29 -12.59
CA ILE A 150 11.95 1.41 -11.73
C ILE A 150 11.12 0.89 -10.55
N ASN A 151 11.24 -0.39 -10.24
CA ASN A 151 10.66 -0.98 -9.03
C ASN A 151 11.47 -0.59 -7.79
N THR A 152 10.91 0.30 -6.98
CA THR A 152 11.50 0.78 -5.72
C THR A 152 10.84 0.17 -4.50
N SER A 153 9.99 -0.85 -4.65
CA SER A 153 9.05 -1.31 -3.62
C SER A 153 8.03 -0.23 -3.19
N CYS A 154 7.10 -0.59 -2.31
CA CYS A 154 6.13 0.34 -1.74
C CYS A 154 6.80 1.24 -0.68
N PRO A 155 6.53 2.55 -0.63
CA PRO A 155 7.07 3.47 0.39
C PRO A 155 6.83 3.02 1.83
N THR A 156 5.76 2.26 2.08
CA THR A 156 5.47 1.64 3.38
C THR A 156 6.55 0.65 3.82
N MET A 157 7.38 0.17 2.91
CA MET A 157 8.41 -0.83 3.21
C MET A 157 9.81 -0.21 3.33
N TRP A 158 10.03 1.06 2.95
CA TRP A 158 11.38 1.63 2.80
C TRP A 158 12.19 1.73 4.10
N GLU A 159 11.55 1.62 5.26
CA GLU A 159 12.23 1.58 6.58
C GLU A 159 12.44 0.15 7.11
N LEU A 160 11.94 -0.88 6.41
CA LEU A 160 12.09 -2.29 6.79
C LEU A 160 13.47 -2.82 6.41
N THR A 161 14.52 -2.14 6.87
CA THR A 161 15.93 -2.52 6.69
C THR A 161 16.23 -3.83 7.41
N PRO A 162 17.36 -4.51 7.11
CA PRO A 162 17.79 -5.69 7.87
C PRO A 162 17.84 -5.43 9.39
N ALA A 163 18.42 -4.31 9.81
CA ALA A 163 18.49 -3.92 11.21
C ALA A 163 17.12 -3.62 11.86
N HIS A 164 16.13 -3.21 11.08
CA HIS A 164 14.75 -3.11 11.55
C HIS A 164 14.11 -4.49 11.70
N CYS A 165 14.27 -5.35 10.68
CA CYS A 165 13.70 -6.70 10.64
C CYS A 165 14.25 -7.61 11.74
N GLU A 166 15.51 -7.44 12.13
CA GLU A 166 16.11 -8.16 13.27
C GLU A 166 15.43 -7.89 14.60
N LYS A 167 14.80 -6.72 14.76
CA LYS A 167 14.07 -6.33 15.98
C LYS A 167 12.65 -6.87 16.02
N ILE A 168 12.18 -7.53 14.97
CA ILE A 168 10.86 -8.15 14.91
C ILE A 168 10.93 -9.49 15.64
N SER A 169 9.97 -9.74 16.54
CA SER A 169 9.90 -11.01 17.26
C SER A 169 9.86 -12.20 16.29
N ARG A 170 10.63 -13.23 16.60
CA ARG A 170 10.64 -14.49 15.85
C ARG A 170 9.62 -15.49 16.38
N ASN A 171 9.27 -15.36 17.65
CA ASN A 171 8.42 -16.29 18.38
C ASN A 171 6.97 -15.80 18.36
N PRO A 172 5.99 -16.71 18.36
CA PRO A 172 4.58 -16.35 18.49
C PRO A 172 4.29 -15.60 19.79
N SER A 173 3.39 -14.62 19.69
CA SER A 173 2.77 -13.97 20.85
C SER A 173 1.50 -14.71 21.29
N ASP A 174 1.04 -14.45 22.52
CA ASP A 174 -0.27 -14.92 23.00
C ASP A 174 -1.45 -14.13 22.43
N THR A 175 -1.17 -13.00 21.77
CA THR A 175 -2.15 -12.07 21.21
C THR A 175 -2.01 -11.99 19.69
N VAL A 176 -3.14 -11.95 18.97
CA VAL A 176 -3.17 -11.69 17.53
C VAL A 176 -4.13 -10.56 17.20
N VAL A 177 -3.72 -9.71 16.26
CA VAL A 177 -4.62 -8.84 15.51
C VAL A 177 -4.78 -9.36 14.09
N PHE A 178 -6.02 -9.46 13.64
CA PHE A 178 -6.34 -9.92 12.30
C PHE A 178 -7.21 -8.94 11.53
N THR A 179 -7.24 -9.15 10.22
CA THR A 179 -8.02 -8.32 9.29
C THR A 179 -8.65 -9.20 8.21
N LEU A 180 -9.78 -8.73 7.69
CA LEU A 180 -10.53 -9.34 6.60
C LEU A 180 -10.68 -8.33 5.46
N THR A 181 -10.98 -8.83 4.25
CA THR A 181 -11.11 -7.99 3.06
C THR A 181 -12.48 -8.20 2.42
N ASP A 182 -13.40 -7.29 2.72
CA ASP A 182 -14.80 -7.37 2.33
C ASP A 182 -15.08 -7.44 0.81
N TYR A 183 -14.20 -6.90 -0.02
CA TYR A 183 -14.40 -6.90 -1.47
C TYR A 183 -13.87 -8.17 -2.17
N LYS A 184 -13.30 -9.13 -1.41
CA LYS A 184 -12.76 -10.38 -1.96
C LYS A 184 -12.99 -11.55 -0.99
N GLU A 185 -14.21 -11.64 -0.46
CA GLU A 185 -14.65 -12.68 0.47
C GLU A 185 -14.34 -14.09 -0.04
N GLU A 186 -13.90 -14.99 0.84
CA GLU A 186 -13.88 -16.44 0.60
C GLU A 186 -14.25 -17.13 1.92
N VAL A 187 -15.55 -17.36 2.10
CA VAL A 187 -16.12 -17.75 3.39
C VAL A 187 -15.45 -18.99 3.99
N PRO A 188 -15.25 -20.11 3.25
CA PRO A 188 -14.56 -21.28 3.78
C PRO A 188 -13.15 -21.01 4.33
N ALA A 189 -12.27 -20.39 3.56
CA ALA A 189 -10.89 -20.12 3.94
C ALA A 189 -10.80 -19.05 5.02
N ASP A 190 -11.61 -18.01 4.93
CA ASP A 190 -11.61 -16.92 5.92
C ASP A 190 -12.21 -17.41 7.26
N THR A 191 -13.20 -18.31 7.25
CA THR A 191 -13.69 -19.01 8.46
C THR A 191 -12.61 -19.89 9.07
N LEU A 192 -11.94 -20.71 8.25
CA LEU A 192 -10.84 -21.55 8.73
C LEU A 192 -9.70 -20.72 9.33
N MET A 193 -9.36 -19.58 8.71
CA MET A 193 -8.38 -18.64 9.23
C MET A 193 -8.77 -18.16 10.62
N VAL A 194 -9.97 -17.59 10.79
CA VAL A 194 -10.37 -16.98 12.06
C VAL A 194 -10.55 -18.03 13.17
N ASN A 195 -11.13 -19.19 12.89
CA ASN A 195 -11.20 -20.29 13.87
C ASN A 195 -9.79 -20.77 14.27
N THR A 196 -8.86 -20.91 13.33
CA THR A 196 -7.47 -21.23 13.65
C THR A 196 -6.84 -20.18 14.58
N LEU A 197 -7.15 -18.90 14.41
CA LEU A 197 -6.67 -17.85 15.31
C LEU A 197 -7.30 -17.94 16.70
N LEU A 198 -8.61 -18.18 16.80
CA LEU A 198 -9.32 -18.37 18.06
C LEU A 198 -8.78 -19.56 18.86
N ASP A 199 -8.41 -20.65 18.18
CA ASP A 199 -7.88 -21.87 18.79
C ASP A 199 -6.43 -21.73 19.30
N ASN A 200 -5.64 -20.81 18.74
CA ASN A 200 -4.19 -20.76 18.97
C ASN A 200 -3.71 -19.48 19.69
N PHE A 201 -4.56 -18.47 19.84
CA PHE A 201 -4.22 -17.24 20.55
C PHE A 201 -5.17 -17.02 21.74
N LYS A 202 -4.63 -16.50 22.85
CA LYS A 202 -5.42 -16.17 24.04
C LYS A 202 -6.30 -14.96 23.77
N ASN A 203 -5.71 -13.90 23.20
CA ASN A 203 -6.40 -12.66 22.88
C ASN A 203 -6.49 -12.46 21.36
N VAL A 204 -7.70 -12.22 20.84
CA VAL A 204 -7.96 -12.08 19.40
C VAL A 204 -8.62 -10.74 19.12
N TYR A 205 -7.95 -9.92 18.33
CA TYR A 205 -8.42 -8.58 17.96
C TYR A 205 -8.70 -8.50 16.47
N PHE A 206 -9.82 -7.90 16.08
CA PHE A 206 -10.16 -7.62 14.70
C PHE A 206 -10.02 -6.13 14.40
N TRP A 207 -9.13 -5.79 13.46
CA TRP A 207 -9.02 -4.42 12.99
C TRP A 207 -9.84 -4.19 11.71
N VAL A 208 -10.87 -3.37 11.85
CA VAL A 208 -11.79 -2.98 10.76
C VAL A 208 -11.10 -1.91 9.91
N GLN A 209 -10.97 -2.12 8.60
CA GLN A 209 -10.37 -1.12 7.69
C GLN A 209 -11.34 -0.60 6.64
N GLY A 210 -12.26 -1.45 6.18
CA GLY A 210 -13.30 -1.14 5.22
C GLY A 210 -14.69 -1.16 5.86
N LYS A 211 -15.61 -0.41 5.28
CA LYS A 211 -16.99 -0.27 5.76
C LYS A 211 -17.74 -1.60 5.94
N ASN A 212 -17.43 -2.63 5.14
CA ASN A 212 -18.10 -3.92 5.21
C ASN A 212 -17.26 -5.03 5.86
N ASP A 213 -16.09 -4.72 6.44
CA ASP A 213 -15.25 -5.74 7.10
C ASP A 213 -15.96 -6.35 8.31
N LEU A 214 -16.60 -5.51 9.15
CA LEU A 214 -17.36 -5.99 10.30
C LEU A 214 -18.64 -6.74 9.90
N PRO A 215 -19.46 -6.25 8.94
CA PRO A 215 -20.51 -7.05 8.33
C PRO A 215 -20.03 -8.40 7.79
N TYR A 216 -18.86 -8.44 7.15
CA TYR A 216 -18.30 -9.67 6.60
C TYR A 216 -17.90 -10.67 7.70
N LEU A 217 -17.23 -10.20 8.76
CA LEU A 217 -16.91 -11.04 9.92
C LEU A 217 -18.16 -11.75 10.48
N LYS A 218 -19.29 -11.03 10.55
CA LYS A 218 -20.57 -11.56 11.05
C LYS A 218 -21.20 -12.64 10.15
N LYS A 219 -20.73 -12.79 8.91
CA LYS A 219 -21.19 -13.87 8.00
C LYS A 219 -20.44 -15.18 8.23
N LEU A 220 -19.29 -15.15 8.90
CA LEU A 220 -18.46 -16.33 9.12
C LEU A 220 -19.05 -17.20 10.23
N ASP A 221 -18.96 -18.52 10.08
CA ASP A 221 -19.41 -19.48 11.10
C ASP A 221 -18.33 -19.62 12.18
N LEU A 222 -18.45 -18.77 13.21
CA LEU A 222 -17.46 -18.59 14.27
C LEU A 222 -18.14 -18.85 15.64
N PRO A 223 -18.13 -20.09 16.14
CA PRO A 223 -18.75 -20.43 17.43
C PRO A 223 -18.25 -19.57 18.59
N GLU A 224 -16.97 -19.15 18.55
CA GLU A 224 -16.32 -18.33 19.57
C GLU A 224 -16.19 -16.84 19.20
N ALA A 225 -17.06 -16.32 18.32
CA ALA A 225 -17.03 -14.92 17.88
C ALA A 225 -17.06 -13.89 19.02
N SER A 226 -17.64 -14.24 20.18
CA SER A 226 -17.69 -13.37 21.37
C SER A 226 -16.33 -13.06 21.98
N ARG A 227 -15.28 -13.85 21.68
CA ARG A 227 -13.89 -13.60 22.11
C ARG A 227 -13.19 -12.53 21.28
N ILE A 228 -13.76 -12.13 20.15
CA ILE A 228 -13.13 -11.19 19.22
C ILE A 228 -13.36 -9.75 19.69
N GLN A 229 -12.27 -9.04 19.97
CA GLN A 229 -12.29 -7.63 20.35
C GLN A 229 -12.09 -6.73 19.13
N ILE A 230 -12.86 -5.64 19.02
CA ILE A 230 -12.80 -4.77 17.83
C ILE A 230 -11.84 -3.61 18.07
N ILE A 231 -10.87 -3.43 17.18
CA ILE A 231 -10.05 -2.22 17.10
C ILE A 231 -10.80 -1.21 16.20
N PRO A 232 -11.01 0.03 16.66
CA PRO A 232 -11.70 1.05 15.88
C PRO A 232 -11.09 1.29 14.49
N PRO A 233 -11.91 1.68 13.49
CA PRO A 233 -11.48 1.81 12.10
C PRO A 233 -10.71 3.13 11.84
N SER A 234 -9.61 3.32 12.56
CA SER A 234 -8.68 4.44 12.34
C SER A 234 -7.25 3.97 12.43
N LEU A 235 -6.36 4.57 11.64
CA LEU A 235 -4.92 4.30 11.73
C LEU A 235 -4.38 4.62 13.14
N ARG A 236 -4.87 5.70 13.76
CA ARG A 236 -4.50 6.07 15.14
C ARG A 236 -4.79 4.97 16.16
N ALA A 237 -5.98 4.37 16.10
CA ALA A 237 -6.35 3.31 17.03
C ALA A 237 -5.50 2.06 16.82
N TYR A 238 -5.22 1.71 15.57
CA TYR A 238 -4.37 0.57 15.24
C TYR A 238 -2.91 0.79 15.65
N ASP A 239 -2.36 1.99 15.41
CA ASP A 239 -1.02 2.34 15.88
C ASP A 239 -0.91 2.27 17.39
N ALA A 240 -1.88 2.84 18.10
CA ALA A 240 -1.91 2.76 19.56
C ALA A 240 -1.99 1.30 20.04
N PHE A 241 -2.77 0.45 19.36
CA PHE A 241 -2.82 -0.98 19.69
C PHE A 241 -1.46 -1.65 19.48
N LEU A 242 -0.84 -1.48 18.31
CA LEU A 242 0.46 -2.08 18.00
C LEU A 242 1.56 -1.56 18.94
N ASP A 243 1.55 -0.28 19.30
CA ASP A 243 2.58 0.30 20.17
C ASP A 243 2.50 -0.23 21.62
N ASN A 244 1.29 -0.56 22.10
CA ASN A 244 1.06 -0.92 23.50
C ASN A 244 0.85 -2.43 23.75
N ASN A 245 0.82 -3.27 22.72
CA ASN A 245 0.59 -4.70 22.86
C ASN A 245 1.71 -5.49 22.18
N ASP A 246 2.22 -6.52 22.86
CA ASP A 246 2.93 -7.60 22.15
C ASP A 246 1.87 -8.46 21.44
N THR A 247 2.00 -8.58 20.12
CA THR A 247 0.97 -9.16 19.27
C THR A 247 1.58 -9.62 17.96
N ASP A 248 1.02 -10.70 17.43
CA ASP A 248 1.19 -11.09 16.04
C ASP A 248 0.14 -10.39 15.16
N TYR A 249 0.45 -10.28 13.88
CA TYR A 249 -0.53 -9.91 12.84
C TYR A 249 -0.77 -11.11 11.91
N VAL A 250 -2.04 -11.44 11.66
CA VAL A 250 -2.44 -12.42 10.64
C VAL A 250 -3.65 -11.90 9.89
N GLY A 251 -3.61 -11.68 8.57
CA GLY A 251 -4.84 -11.26 7.89
C GLY A 251 -4.70 -10.85 6.43
N THR A 252 -5.84 -10.61 5.79
CA THR A 252 -5.92 -10.43 4.33
C THR A 252 -5.67 -8.99 3.84
N ARG A 253 -5.66 -8.00 4.76
CA ARG A 253 -5.34 -6.60 4.41
C ARG A 253 -3.83 -6.36 4.42
N LEU A 254 -3.21 -6.47 3.25
CA LEU A 254 -1.76 -6.30 3.06
C LEU A 254 -1.11 -5.17 3.90
N HIS A 255 -1.60 -3.93 3.79
CA HIS A 255 -0.97 -2.80 4.46
C HIS A 255 -1.14 -2.81 5.98
N GLY A 256 -2.16 -3.50 6.51
CA GLY A 256 -2.26 -3.73 7.96
C GLY A 256 -1.10 -4.58 8.48
N GLY A 257 -0.69 -5.59 7.72
CA GLY A 257 0.50 -6.39 8.03
C GLY A 257 1.79 -5.62 7.83
N ILE A 258 1.91 -4.81 6.77
CA ILE A 258 3.08 -3.94 6.60
C ILE A 258 3.21 -2.93 7.75
N ARG A 259 2.10 -2.35 8.23
CA ARG A 259 2.12 -1.44 9.39
C ARG A 259 2.52 -2.17 10.67
N ALA A 260 2.04 -3.40 10.88
CA ALA A 260 2.49 -4.25 11.98
C ALA A 260 4.01 -4.51 11.92
N LEU A 261 4.56 -4.79 10.74
CA LEU A 261 6.01 -4.90 10.51
C LEU A 261 6.76 -3.59 10.84
N GLN A 262 6.23 -2.43 10.44
CA GLN A 262 6.79 -1.12 10.80
C GLN A 262 6.83 -0.91 12.33
N LYS A 263 5.85 -1.46 13.05
CA LYS A 263 5.78 -1.45 14.53
C LYS A 263 6.48 -2.65 15.19
N LYS A 264 7.34 -3.34 14.41
CA LYS A 264 8.17 -4.48 14.83
C LYS A 264 7.39 -5.70 15.32
N LYS A 265 6.16 -5.87 14.84
CA LYS A 265 5.31 -7.02 15.17
C LYS A 265 5.49 -8.14 14.16
N ARG A 266 5.58 -9.38 14.65
CA ARG A 266 5.62 -10.57 13.82
C ARG A 266 4.33 -10.60 12.98
N SER A 267 4.47 -10.72 11.67
CA SER A 267 3.34 -10.53 10.76
C SER A 267 3.33 -11.62 9.69
N LEU A 268 2.16 -12.20 9.45
CA LEU A 268 1.88 -13.11 8.35
C LEU A 268 0.69 -12.58 7.55
N ILE A 269 0.95 -12.08 6.36
CA ILE A 269 -0.11 -11.57 5.49
C ILE A 269 -0.75 -12.74 4.74
N VAL A 270 -2.07 -12.82 4.74
CA VAL A 270 -2.80 -13.78 3.90
C VAL A 270 -3.00 -13.17 2.52
N GLY A 271 -2.28 -13.70 1.53
CA GLY A 271 -2.24 -13.19 0.17
C GLY A 271 -3.51 -13.54 -0.60
N ILE A 272 -4.33 -12.53 -0.89
CA ILE A 272 -5.58 -12.66 -1.65
C ILE A 272 -5.52 -12.05 -3.05
N ASP A 273 -4.48 -11.27 -3.36
CA ASP A 273 -4.31 -10.59 -4.64
C ASP A 273 -2.83 -10.35 -4.99
N ASN A 274 -2.60 -9.88 -6.22
CA ASN A 274 -1.28 -9.63 -6.76
C ASN A 274 -0.42 -8.71 -5.88
N ARG A 275 -1.01 -7.80 -5.08
CA ARG A 275 -0.23 -6.88 -4.26
C ARG A 275 0.61 -7.60 -3.22
N ALA A 276 0.07 -8.66 -2.62
CA ALA A 276 0.76 -9.46 -1.63
C ALA A 276 1.69 -10.47 -2.31
N ILE A 277 1.22 -11.12 -3.38
CA ILE A 277 1.99 -12.12 -4.12
C ILE A 277 3.25 -11.51 -4.75
N GLU A 278 3.13 -10.36 -5.42
CA GLU A 278 4.29 -9.69 -6.02
C GLU A 278 5.27 -9.19 -4.96
N LYS A 279 4.79 -8.71 -3.79
CA LYS A 279 5.70 -8.31 -2.70
C LYS A 279 6.42 -9.50 -2.05
N LYS A 280 5.76 -10.66 -1.94
CA LYS A 280 6.40 -11.91 -1.53
C LYS A 280 7.52 -12.27 -2.49
N LYS A 281 7.22 -12.25 -3.80
CA LYS A 281 8.18 -12.60 -4.87
C LYS A 281 9.35 -11.63 -4.94
N ASP A 282 9.09 -10.33 -4.95
CA ASP A 282 10.11 -9.30 -5.19
C ASP A 282 10.95 -9.02 -3.94
N PHE A 283 10.35 -9.04 -2.75
CA PHE A 283 10.98 -8.50 -1.53
C PHE A 283 10.94 -9.46 -0.33
N ASN A 284 10.47 -10.69 -0.52
CA ASN A 284 10.38 -11.69 0.54
C ASN A 284 9.49 -11.26 1.73
N VAL A 285 8.39 -10.54 1.46
CA VAL A 285 7.39 -10.24 2.51
C VAL A 285 6.74 -11.55 2.99
N PRO A 286 6.59 -11.78 4.32
CA PRO A 286 5.94 -12.97 4.85
C PRO A 286 4.46 -13.06 4.44
N VAL A 287 4.18 -13.93 3.46
CA VAL A 287 2.86 -14.10 2.86
C VAL A 287 2.51 -15.58 2.74
N LEU A 288 1.38 -15.95 3.36
CA LEU A 288 0.70 -17.22 3.13
C LEU A 288 -0.39 -17.01 2.08
N GLU A 289 -0.37 -17.73 0.98
CA GLU A 289 -1.40 -17.60 -0.05
C GLU A 289 -2.71 -18.20 0.45
N ARG A 290 -3.84 -17.54 0.22
CA ARG A 290 -5.13 -18.01 0.78
C ARG A 290 -5.50 -19.42 0.31
N ALA A 291 -5.06 -19.84 -0.88
CA ALA A 291 -5.23 -21.21 -1.37
C ALA A 291 -4.54 -22.28 -0.50
N HIS A 292 -3.59 -21.88 0.34
CA HIS A 292 -2.83 -22.74 1.24
C HIS A 292 -3.15 -22.46 2.72
N ILE A 293 -4.34 -21.93 3.01
CA ILE A 293 -4.73 -21.53 4.37
C ILE A 293 -4.70 -22.70 5.38
N SER A 294 -4.77 -23.96 4.91
CA SER A 294 -4.61 -25.15 5.76
C SER A 294 -3.24 -25.22 6.45
N ALA A 295 -2.21 -24.59 5.89
CA ALA A 295 -0.88 -24.49 6.50
C ALA A 295 -0.77 -23.36 7.55
N LEU A 296 -1.85 -22.61 7.81
CA LEU A 296 -1.81 -21.47 8.73
C LEU A 296 -1.37 -21.89 10.12
N LYS A 297 -1.97 -22.96 10.68
CA LYS A 297 -1.70 -23.42 12.05
C LYS A 297 -0.22 -23.70 12.29
N SER A 298 0.41 -24.49 11.42
CA SER A 298 1.84 -24.79 11.54
C SER A 298 2.72 -23.55 11.36
N THR A 299 2.30 -22.61 10.51
CA THR A 299 3.03 -21.37 10.27
C THR A 299 2.99 -20.45 11.50
N ILE A 300 1.82 -20.23 12.10
CA ILE A 300 1.68 -19.33 13.26
C ILE A 300 2.35 -19.90 14.51
N GLN A 301 2.37 -21.23 14.68
CA GLN A 301 3.00 -21.92 15.81
C GLN A 301 4.53 -22.00 15.70
N SER A 302 5.10 -21.89 14.49
CA SER A 302 6.56 -21.99 14.29
C SER A 302 7.27 -20.66 14.48
N SER A 303 8.51 -20.68 14.96
CA SER A 303 9.34 -19.47 14.98
C SER A 303 9.90 -19.18 13.59
N PHE A 304 9.85 -17.92 13.13
CA PHE A 304 10.46 -17.50 11.87
C PHE A 304 11.05 -16.10 11.94
N SER A 305 12.14 -15.88 11.21
CA SER A 305 12.72 -14.54 11.06
C SER A 305 12.06 -13.78 9.91
N THR A 306 11.78 -12.50 10.12
CA THR A 306 11.41 -11.61 9.01
C THR A 306 12.66 -11.14 8.28
N GLN A 307 12.72 -11.33 6.96
CA GLN A 307 13.84 -10.91 6.11
C GLN A 307 13.28 -10.24 4.85
N ILE A 308 13.33 -8.91 4.78
CA ILE A 308 12.79 -8.14 3.65
C ILE A 308 13.93 -7.62 2.78
N ASN A 309 13.88 -7.93 1.50
CA ASN A 309 14.91 -7.59 0.51
C ASN A 309 14.51 -6.31 -0.24
N LEU A 310 14.91 -5.15 0.28
CA LEU A 310 14.56 -3.87 -0.35
C LEU A 310 15.56 -3.48 -1.44
N PRO A 311 15.09 -2.92 -2.58
CA PRO A 311 15.96 -2.43 -3.65
C PRO A 311 16.53 -1.04 -3.30
N MET A 312 17.38 -0.96 -2.29
CA MET A 312 17.87 0.30 -1.71
C MET A 312 18.55 1.22 -2.73
N GLU A 313 19.33 0.65 -3.66
CA GLU A 313 19.95 1.41 -4.74
C GLU A 313 18.88 2.09 -5.62
N LYS A 314 17.86 1.36 -6.06
CA LYS A 314 16.77 1.92 -6.87
C LYS A 314 15.98 2.99 -6.11
N ILE A 315 15.73 2.79 -4.81
CA ILE A 315 15.09 3.80 -3.95
C ILE A 315 15.93 5.07 -3.91
N ASN A 316 17.24 4.95 -3.69
CA ASN A 316 18.15 6.10 -3.62
C ASN A 316 18.28 6.81 -4.97
N THR A 317 18.42 6.08 -6.07
CA THR A 317 18.42 6.64 -7.43
C THR A 317 17.15 7.44 -7.71
N TRP A 318 15.97 6.90 -7.31
CA TRP A 318 14.71 7.64 -7.45
C TRP A 318 14.67 8.91 -6.58
N LYS A 319 15.25 8.92 -5.39
CA LYS A 319 15.25 10.12 -4.52
C LYS A 319 16.23 11.19 -5.03
N GLN A 320 17.39 10.79 -5.53
CA GLN A 320 18.48 11.69 -5.92
C GLN A 320 18.15 12.53 -7.16
N GLN A 321 17.20 12.12 -8.00
CA GLN A 321 16.80 12.87 -9.19
C GLN A 321 16.20 14.26 -8.88
N PHE A 322 15.83 14.53 -7.63
CA PHE A 322 15.20 15.77 -7.21
C PHE A 322 16.16 16.79 -6.59
N VAL A 323 17.43 16.41 -6.39
CA VAL A 323 18.46 17.17 -5.68
C VAL A 323 19.34 17.93 -6.65
#